data_AF-A0A1I0IPA0-F1
#
_entry.id   AF-A0A1I0IPA0-F1
#
_cell.length_a   1.000
_cell.length_b   1.000
_cell.length_c   1.000
_cell.angle_alpha   90.00
_cell.angle_beta   90.00
_cell.angle_gamma   90.00
#
_symmetry.space_group_name_H-M   'P 1'
#
loop_
_entity.id
_entity.type
_entity.pdbx_description
1 polymer ?
#
loop_
_entity_poly.entity_id
_entity_poly.type
_entity_poly.pdbx_seq_one_letter_code
_entity_poly.pdbx_strand_id
1 'polypeptide(L)' 'MNPADHIPDVRDGLTRAERIILVTLHRLEQERSGRSVPTAMLYGHVVEQLNLSQAEFQAILTRLVGRRS' A
#
# COMPACT_ATOMS: atom_id res chain seq x y z
N MET A 1 -5.70 6.13 -11.75
CA MET A 1 -6.38 6.51 -10.50
C MET A 1 -7.27 7.72 -10.75
N ASN A 2 -8.30 7.92 -9.93
CA ASN A 2 -9.09 9.14 -9.91
C ASN A 2 -8.27 10.24 -9.18
N PRO A 3 -8.31 11.52 -9.58
CA PRO A 3 -7.68 12.61 -8.83
C PRO A 3 -7.97 12.62 -7.32
N ALA A 4 -9.18 12.20 -6.91
CA ALA A 4 -9.55 12.10 -5.51
C ALA A 4 -8.74 11.04 -4.73
N ASP A 5 -8.18 10.02 -5.40
CA ASP A 5 -7.38 8.97 -4.77
C ASP A 5 -6.08 9.51 -4.16
N HIS A 6 -5.61 10.68 -4.63
CA HIS A 6 -4.39 11.35 -4.17
C HIS A 6 -4.61 12.31 -3.00
N ILE A 7 -5.86 12.58 -2.61
CA ILE A 7 -6.18 13.46 -1.50
C ILE A 7 -6.14 12.63 -0.20
N PRO A 8 -5.28 12.97 0.77
CA PRO A 8 -5.26 12.29 2.06
C PRO A 8 -6.57 12.48 2.83
N ASP A 9 -7.06 11.42 3.47
CA ASP A 9 -8.22 11.52 4.36
C ASP A 9 -7.85 12.21 5.66
N VAL A 10 -8.71 13.09 6.18
CA VAL A 10 -8.45 13.87 7.40
C VAL A 10 -8.34 13.03 8.68
N ARG A 11 -8.87 11.79 8.66
CA ARG A 11 -8.90 10.91 9.83
C ARG A 11 -7.56 10.22 10.08
N ASP A 12 -6.88 9.84 9.00
CA ASP A 12 -5.66 9.01 9.05
C ASP A 12 -4.48 9.61 8.29
N GLY A 13 -4.68 10.67 7.50
CA GLY A 13 -3.66 11.29 6.66
C GLY A 13 -3.20 10.41 5.49
N LEU A 14 -3.97 9.35 5.17
CA LEU A 14 -3.63 8.39 4.13
C LEU A 14 -4.42 8.65 2.85
N THR A 15 -3.73 8.54 1.72
CA THR A 15 -4.35 8.40 0.40
C THR A 15 -5.04 7.05 0.27
N ARG A 16 -5.89 6.89 -0.74
CA ARG A 16 -6.58 5.61 -0.98
C ARG A 16 -5.60 4.46 -1.22
N ALA A 17 -4.53 4.72 -1.97
CA ALA A 17 -3.52 3.71 -2.28
C ALA A 17 -2.76 3.26 -1.02
N GLU A 18 -2.35 4.19 -0.17
CA GLU A 18 -1.68 3.89 1.10
C GLU A 18 -2.56 3.03 2.02
N ARG A 19 -3.84 3.40 2.15
CA ARG A 19 -4.77 2.63 2.98
C ARG A 19 -4.94 1.20 2.46
N ILE A 20 -5.10 1.03 1.15
CA ILE A 20 -5.22 -0.30 0.53
C ILE A 20 -3.95 -1.12 0.76
N ILE A 21 -2.76 -0.51 0.63
CA ILE A 21 -1.49 -1.19 0.88
C ILE A 21 -1.42 -1.66 2.34
N LEU A 22 -1.72 -0.80 3.31
CA LEU A 22 -1.65 -1.14 4.74
C LEU A 22 -2.68 -2.20 5.13
N VAL A 23 -3.92 -2.09 4.65
CA VAL A 23 -4.97 -3.09 4.90
C VAL A 23 -4.61 -4.44 4.28
N THR A 24 -4.07 -4.43 3.05
CA THR A 24 -3.63 -5.65 2.38
C THR A 24 -2.45 -6.28 3.11
N LEU A 25 -1.46 -5.49 3.52
CA LEU A 25 -0.33 -5.96 4.32
C LEU A 25 -0.83 -6.64 5.61
N HIS A 26 -1.69 -5.96 6.37
CA HIS A 26 -2.23 -6.50 7.61
C HIS A 26 -2.97 -7.84 7.38
N ARG A 27 -3.82 -7.92 6.35
CA ARG A 27 -4.52 -9.17 5.99
C ARG A 27 -3.53 -10.31 5.71
N LEU A 28 -2.51 -10.03 4.90
CA LEU A 28 -1.52 -11.03 4.51
C LEU A 28 -0.62 -11.47 5.67
N GLU A 29 -0.33 -10.59 6.62
CA GLU A 29 0.37 -10.95 7.85
C GLU A 29 -0.46 -11.95 8.67
N GLN A 30 -1.77 -11.74 8.81
CA GLN A 30 -2.66 -12.66 9.52
C GLN A 30 -2.73 -14.03 8.85
N GLU A 31 -2.84 -14.07 7.52
CA GLU A 31 -2.82 -15.31 6.72
C GLU A 31 -1.50 -16.08 6.85
N ARG A 32 -0.39 -15.36 7.12
CA ARG A 32 0.94 -15.94 7.29
C ARG A 32 1.33 -16.11 8.76
N SER A 33 0.36 -16.07 9.68
CA SER A 33 0.57 -16.23 11.12
C SER A 33 1.62 -15.25 11.70
N GLY A 34 1.55 -13.98 11.27
CA GLY A 34 2.45 -12.92 11.70
C GLY A 34 3.84 -12.93 11.05
N ARG A 35 4.09 -13.80 10.06
CA ARG A 35 5.35 -13.78 9.30
C ARG A 35 5.38 -12.62 8.32
N SER A 36 6.59 -12.11 8.07
CA SER A 36 6.85 -11.08 7.06
C SER A 36 6.21 -11.44 5.70
N VAL A 37 5.58 -10.43 5.10
CA VAL A 37 4.94 -10.51 3.78
C VAL A 37 5.96 -10.09 2.72
N PRO A 38 6.29 -10.96 1.75
CA PRO A 38 7.17 -10.59 0.65
C PRO A 38 6.59 -9.42 -0.16
N THR A 39 7.42 -8.42 -0.48
CA THR A 39 7.00 -7.22 -1.23
C THR A 39 6.32 -7.55 -2.55
N ALA A 40 6.78 -8.57 -3.27
CA ALA A 40 6.16 -9.02 -4.52
C ALA A 40 4.74 -9.59 -4.32
N MET A 41 4.51 -10.31 -3.20
CA MET A 41 3.19 -10.83 -2.84
C MET A 41 2.24 -9.68 -2.51
N LEU A 42 2.69 -8.71 -1.72
CA LEU A 42 1.92 -7.51 -1.42
C LEU A 42 1.56 -6.74 -2.71
N TYR A 43 2.54 -6.53 -3.59
CA TYR A 43 2.32 -5.87 -4.87
C TYR A 43 1.26 -6.59 -5.71
N GLY A 44 1.35 -7.92 -5.84
CA GLY A 44 0.37 -8.72 -6.58
C GLY A 44 -1.06 -8.51 -6.09
N HIS A 45 -1.29 -8.52 -4.78
CA HIS A 45 -2.62 -8.28 -4.22
C HIS A 45 -3.11 -6.84 -4.30
N VAL A 46 -2.20 -5.87 -4.36
CA VAL A 46 -2.56 -4.45 -4.49
C VAL A 46 -3.00 -4.14 -5.91
N VAL A 47 -2.32 -4.69 -6.92
CA VAL A 47 -2.67 -4.43 -8.33
C VAL A 47 -3.98 -5.07 -8.76
N GLU A 48 -4.46 -6.08 -8.03
CA GLU A 48 -5.82 -6.62 -8.19
C GLU A 48 -6.91 -5.60 -7.80
N GLN A 49 -6.58 -4.63 -6.94
CA GLN A 49 -7.53 -3.65 -6.39
C GLN A 49 -7.34 -2.24 -7.00
N LEU A 50 -6.15 -1.95 -7.51
CA LEU A 50 -5.73 -0.64 -8.00
C LEU A 50 -4.92 -0.78 -9.28
N ASN A 51 -5.22 0.06 -10.28
CA ASN A 51 -4.30 0.26 -11.38
C ASN A 51 -3.11 1.12 -10.90
N LEU A 52 -2.00 0.45 -10.56
CA LEU A 52 -0.85 1.02 -9.86
C LEU A 52 0.43 0.36 -10.41
N SER A 53 1.38 1.16 -10.90
CA SER A 53 2.64 0.65 -11.43
C SER A 53 3.60 0.22 -10.31
N GLN A 54 4.56 -0.64 -10.63
CA GLN A 54 5.58 -1.04 -9.66
C GLN A 54 6.35 0.17 -9.08
N ALA A 55 6.62 1.19 -9.89
CA ALA A 55 7.33 2.39 -9.44
C ALA A 55 6.50 3.21 -8.44
N GLU A 56 5.21 3.42 -8.71
CA GLU A 56 4.30 4.09 -7.79
C GLU A 56 4.18 3.32 -6.47
N PHE A 57 4.11 1.99 -6.54
CA PHE A 57 4.04 1.14 -5.35
C PHE A 57 5.27 1.31 -4.46
N GLN A 58 6.47 1.26 -5.05
CA GLN A 58 7.72 1.45 -4.32
C GLN A 58 7.84 2.86 -3.74
N ALA A 59 7.38 3.89 -4.45
CA ALA A 59 7.36 5.26 -3.95
C ALA A 59 6.45 5.40 -2.72
N ILE A 60 5.27 4.78 -2.76
CA ILE A 60 4.34 4.77 -1.63
C ILE A 60 4.94 4.03 -0.43
N LEU A 61 5.52 2.84 -0.64
CA LEU A 61 6.18 2.10 0.44
C LEU A 61 7.31 2.92 1.09
N THR A 62 8.13 3.59 0.27
CA THR A 62 9.23 4.44 0.74
C THR A 62 8.71 5.58 1.62
N ARG A 63 7.60 6.22 1.20
CA ARG A 63 6.92 7.24 2.01
C ARG A 63 6.41 6.69 3.34
N LEU A 64 5.74 5.53 3.32
CA LEU A 64 5.15 4.91 4.53
C LEU A 64 6.18 4.51 5.58
N VAL A 65 7.38 4.09 5.18
CA VAL A 65 8.46 3.73 6.13
C VAL A 65 9.29 4.94 6.58
N GLY A 66 8.92 6.16 6.16
CA GLY A 66 9.64 7.39 6.51
C GLY A 66 11.05 7.47 5.94
N ARG A 67 11.39 6.66 4.93
CA ARG A 67 12.66 6.77 4.22
C ARG A 67 12.53 7.91 3.20
N ARG A 68 13.40 8.91 3.32
CA ARG A 68 13.50 9.97 2.32
C ARG A 68 14.11 9.37 1.05
N SER A 69 13.34 9.33 -0.03
CA SER A 69 13.81 9.02 -1.39
C SER A 69 14.83 10.03 -1.88
#